data_AF-A0A9D2TZN2-F1
#
_entry.id   AF-A0A9D2TZN2-F1
#
_cell.length_a   1.000
_cell.length_b   1.000
_cell.length_c   1.000
_cell.angle_alpha   90.00
_cell.angle_beta   90.00
_cell.angle_gamma   90.00
#
_symmetry.space_group_name_H-M   'P 1'
#
loop_
_entity.id
_entity.type
_entity.pdbx_description
1 polymer ?
#
loop_
_entity_poly.entity_id
_entity_poly.type
_entity_poly.pdbx_seq_one_letter_code
_entity_poly.pdbx_strand_id
1 'polypeptide(L)'
;MSKKWKALCLLLLSGIFLLFFLSGLKQTRTVYINTRPDGGSIPATAQLTNGEAVVSIDAWRSQSGMSYLFLPSWAEDRLLQTDGEASLTILTGSDIPSVFLTLKHDLSHIASDKEQSDSGQALILDADGETVYSGGLARIKGRGNTSWEQDKKPYNITLENSVSIPGMSGQSAAYSLISSSDLTFLRNRISSEMGVLAGTSAMPSILVNLYINNSFEGVYELCQRITPKTLGITDLEELTAQSNPLQDIETLDQLTTGLTLDDWNQSITGKWWDYENNPEDITGGYILESDNAMRYTDEDSGFILDSGAYMVSKSPSHLTEAQYQYIRSYIQECENVMRQSVGLDDCQALSALIDIPSFVGKYLVEEVSKNIDCSATSQYFYKDRNGILYAGPVWDYDWAYGVERIQEDIDYMDPEGFSAREI
;
A
#
# COMPACT_ATOMS: atom_id res chain seq x y z
N MET A 1 -29.63 -3.21 56.46
CA MET A 1 -29.68 -2.94 55.00
C MET A 1 -31.13 -2.90 54.54
N SER A 2 -31.59 -1.78 53.97
CA SER A 2 -32.99 -1.63 53.54
C SER A 2 -33.31 -2.53 52.33
N LYS A 3 -34.58 -2.94 52.16
CA LYS A 3 -35.02 -3.74 50.99
C LYS A 3 -34.64 -3.09 49.66
N LYS A 4 -34.63 -1.75 49.59
CA LYS A 4 -34.21 -0.97 48.41
C LYS A 4 -32.72 -1.14 48.09
N TRP A 5 -31.87 -1.22 49.11
CA TRP A 5 -30.42 -1.43 48.93
C TRP A 5 -30.10 -2.84 48.41
N LYS A 6 -30.84 -3.87 48.88
CA LYS A 6 -30.69 -5.24 48.36
C LYS A 6 -31.11 -5.36 46.89
N ALA A 7 -32.20 -4.68 46.49
CA ALA A 7 -32.65 -4.66 45.10
C ALA A 7 -31.66 -3.93 44.17
N LEU A 8 -31.06 -2.82 44.64
CA LEU A 8 -30.05 -2.09 43.88
C LEU A 8 -28.76 -2.90 43.69
N CYS A 9 -28.30 -3.61 44.73
CA CYS A 9 -27.15 -4.53 44.61
C CYS A 9 -27.45 -5.70 43.66
N LEU A 10 -28.66 -6.25 43.68
CA LEU A 10 -29.07 -7.31 42.76
C LEU A 10 -29.14 -6.83 41.30
N LEU A 11 -29.61 -5.61 41.05
CA LEU A 11 -29.63 -5.00 39.72
C LEU A 11 -28.22 -4.66 39.20
N LEU A 12 -27.32 -4.20 40.08
CA LEU A 12 -25.91 -3.98 39.75
C LEU A 12 -25.18 -5.30 39.49
N LEU A 13 -25.41 -6.33 40.31
CA LEU A 13 -24.86 -7.67 40.09
C LEU A 13 -25.40 -8.32 38.82
N SER A 14 -26.70 -8.16 38.49
CA SER A 14 -27.25 -8.65 37.22
C SER A 14 -26.76 -7.85 36.03
N GLY A 15 -26.53 -6.54 36.18
CA GLY A 15 -25.95 -5.68 35.15
C GLY A 15 -24.48 -6.05 34.87
N ILE A 16 -23.69 -6.30 35.91
CA ILE A 16 -22.31 -6.80 35.79
C ILE A 16 -22.30 -8.23 35.22
N PHE A 17 -23.25 -9.08 35.61
CA PHE A 17 -23.36 -10.44 35.07
C PHE A 17 -23.78 -10.44 33.59
N LEU A 18 -24.66 -9.54 33.15
CA LEU A 18 -25.00 -9.34 31.74
C LEU A 18 -23.84 -8.69 30.96
N LEU A 19 -23.09 -7.77 31.56
CA LEU A 19 -21.87 -7.23 30.98
C LEU A 19 -20.82 -8.33 30.78
N PHE A 20 -20.63 -9.25 31.75
CA PHE A 20 -19.75 -10.42 31.61
C PHE A 20 -20.29 -11.50 30.64
N PHE A 21 -21.61 -11.62 30.48
CA PHE A 21 -22.22 -12.54 29.51
C PHE A 21 -22.21 -11.99 28.08
N LEU A 22 -22.19 -10.66 27.92
CA LEU A 22 -22.12 -9.98 26.61
C LEU A 22 -20.69 -9.59 26.22
N SER A 23 -19.76 -9.44 27.17
CA SER A 23 -18.32 -9.24 26.93
C SER A 23 -17.56 -10.56 26.77
N GLY A 24 -18.27 -11.65 26.50
CA GLY A 24 -17.75 -13.00 26.50
C GLY A 24 -18.51 -13.88 25.53
N LEU A 25 -18.73 -13.39 24.30
CA LEU A 25 -18.90 -14.32 23.18
C LEU A 25 -17.59 -15.09 23.09
N LYS A 26 -17.51 -16.21 23.79
CA LYS A 26 -16.38 -17.14 23.72
C LYS A 26 -16.17 -17.46 22.25
N GLN A 27 -14.95 -17.24 21.75
CA GLN A 27 -14.48 -17.89 20.53
C GLN A 27 -15.02 -19.32 20.51
N THR A 28 -15.87 -19.66 19.55
CA THR A 28 -16.39 -21.02 19.50
C THR A 28 -15.21 -21.92 19.19
N ARG A 29 -15.00 -22.94 20.01
CA ARG A 29 -14.02 -24.00 19.74
C ARG A 29 -14.40 -24.85 18.52
N THR A 30 -15.48 -24.53 17.82
CA THR A 30 -16.02 -25.30 16.71
C THR A 30 -15.99 -24.47 15.44
N VAL A 31 -15.48 -25.07 14.36
CA VAL A 31 -15.63 -24.63 12.97
C VAL A 31 -16.74 -25.48 12.35
N TYR A 32 -17.78 -24.84 11.85
CA TYR A 32 -18.91 -25.52 11.21
C TYR A 32 -18.67 -25.58 9.69
N ILE A 33 -18.66 -26.77 9.13
CA ILE A 33 -18.40 -27.03 7.71
C ILE A 33 -19.67 -27.55 7.07
N ASN A 34 -20.30 -26.68 6.28
CA ASN A 34 -21.46 -27.04 5.48
C ASN A 34 -20.99 -27.57 4.12
N THR A 35 -21.27 -28.83 3.84
CA THR A 35 -20.85 -29.53 2.62
C THR A 35 -21.95 -29.47 1.56
N ARG A 36 -21.55 -29.38 0.29
CA ARG A 36 -22.46 -29.38 -0.87
C ARG A 36 -22.08 -30.54 -1.80
N PRO A 37 -22.60 -31.76 -1.54
CA PRO A 37 -22.17 -32.99 -2.22
C PRO A 37 -22.45 -33.00 -3.74
N ASP A 38 -23.36 -32.15 -4.21
CA ASP A 38 -23.96 -32.09 -5.53
C ASP A 38 -23.18 -31.26 -6.57
N GLY A 39 -21.98 -30.78 -6.23
CA GLY A 39 -20.93 -30.51 -7.24
C GLY A 39 -20.91 -29.12 -7.88
N GLY A 40 -21.43 -28.09 -7.20
CA GLY A 40 -21.20 -26.69 -7.59
C GLY A 40 -19.71 -26.28 -7.54
N SER A 41 -19.41 -25.05 -7.96
CA SER A 41 -18.05 -24.47 -7.89
C SER A 41 -17.53 -24.37 -6.45
N ILE A 42 -18.43 -24.29 -5.46
CA ILE A 42 -18.13 -24.21 -4.03
C ILE A 42 -18.59 -25.53 -3.36
N PRO A 43 -17.68 -26.47 -3.08
CA PRO A 43 -18.02 -27.80 -2.55
C PRO A 43 -18.29 -27.81 -1.04
N ALA A 44 -17.81 -26.81 -0.30
CA ALA A 44 -18.09 -26.63 1.11
C ALA A 44 -17.89 -25.17 1.52
N THR A 45 -18.51 -24.77 2.63
CA THR A 45 -18.29 -23.48 3.29
C THR A 45 -18.01 -23.72 4.76
N ALA A 46 -16.88 -23.21 5.26
CA ALA A 46 -16.57 -23.19 6.68
C ALA A 46 -17.07 -21.89 7.31
N GLN A 47 -17.67 -21.99 8.49
CA GLN A 47 -18.07 -20.88 9.34
C GLN A 47 -17.34 -20.97 10.67
N LEU A 48 -16.71 -19.87 11.05
CA LEU A 48 -15.96 -19.72 12.29
C LEU A 48 -16.23 -18.34 12.88
N THR A 49 -16.23 -18.27 14.21
CA THR A 49 -16.39 -17.00 14.92
C THR A 49 -15.23 -16.78 15.89
N ASN A 50 -14.78 -15.53 15.95
CA ASN A 50 -13.85 -15.08 16.98
C ASN A 50 -14.58 -14.57 18.24
N GLY A 51 -15.91 -14.72 18.30
CA GLY A 51 -16.75 -14.17 19.35
C GLY A 51 -17.42 -12.86 18.94
N GLU A 52 -16.75 -12.00 18.18
CA GLU A 52 -17.30 -10.69 17.79
C GLU A 52 -17.90 -10.71 16.38
N ALA A 53 -17.26 -11.43 15.47
CA ALA A 53 -17.65 -11.59 14.09
C ALA A 53 -17.77 -13.06 13.71
N VAL A 54 -18.60 -13.32 12.70
CA VAL A 54 -18.65 -14.61 12.00
C VAL A 54 -18.00 -14.41 10.64
N VAL A 55 -17.00 -15.23 10.32
CA VAL A 55 -16.41 -15.28 8.99
C VAL A 55 -16.83 -16.57 8.30
N SER A 56 -17.06 -16.46 7.00
CA SER A 56 -17.34 -17.61 6.13
C SER A 56 -16.20 -17.77 5.14
N ILE A 57 -15.77 -19.00 4.91
CA ILE A 57 -14.69 -19.33 3.98
C ILE A 57 -15.18 -20.43 3.06
N ASP A 58 -15.23 -20.12 1.77
CA ASP A 58 -15.64 -21.05 0.74
C ASP A 58 -14.45 -21.93 0.32
N ALA A 59 -14.71 -23.22 0.15
CA ALA A 59 -13.73 -24.18 -0.30
C ALA A 59 -13.38 -23.93 -1.77
N TRP A 60 -12.09 -24.00 -2.10
CA TRP A 60 -11.62 -23.97 -3.47
C TRP A 60 -11.53 -25.38 -4.06
N ARG A 61 -11.90 -25.53 -5.33
CA ARG A 61 -11.83 -26.82 -6.04
C ARG A 61 -10.77 -26.77 -7.14
N SER A 62 -9.79 -27.67 -7.04
CA SER A 62 -8.74 -27.83 -8.05
C SER A 62 -9.25 -28.44 -9.36
N GLN A 63 -8.45 -28.29 -10.43
CA GLN A 63 -8.71 -28.92 -11.73
C GLN A 63 -8.74 -30.46 -11.66
N SER A 64 -8.02 -31.08 -10.73
CA SER A 64 -8.06 -32.52 -10.48
C SER A 64 -9.28 -32.97 -9.66
N GLY A 65 -10.14 -32.04 -9.24
CA GLY A 65 -11.36 -32.31 -8.51
C GLY A 65 -11.22 -32.32 -6.98
N MET A 66 -10.01 -32.17 -6.44
CA MET A 66 -9.75 -32.07 -5.00
C MET A 66 -10.26 -30.73 -4.44
N SER A 67 -10.83 -30.77 -3.24
CA SER A 67 -11.42 -29.61 -2.55
C SER A 67 -10.59 -29.21 -1.34
N TYR A 68 -10.32 -27.91 -1.21
CA TYR A 68 -9.44 -27.33 -0.20
C TYR A 68 -10.15 -26.24 0.59
N LEU A 69 -10.00 -26.25 1.91
CA LEU A 69 -10.40 -25.15 2.80
C LEU A 69 -9.14 -24.52 3.39
N PHE A 70 -8.96 -23.23 3.16
CA PHE A 70 -7.83 -22.45 3.65
C PHE A 70 -8.28 -21.63 4.87
N LEU A 71 -8.19 -22.22 6.05
CA LEU A 71 -8.63 -21.57 7.29
C LEU A 71 -7.48 -20.73 7.86
N PRO A 72 -7.76 -19.60 8.55
CA PRO A 72 -6.71 -18.82 9.21
C PRO A 72 -6.05 -19.61 10.35
N SER A 73 -4.85 -19.22 10.78
CA SER A 73 -4.06 -19.91 11.82
C SER A 73 -4.86 -20.12 13.12
N TRP A 74 -5.65 -19.14 13.54
CA TRP A 74 -6.47 -19.22 14.75
C TRP A 74 -7.60 -20.27 14.70
N ALA A 75 -7.84 -20.90 13.55
CA ALA A 75 -8.71 -22.07 13.42
C ALA A 75 -8.01 -23.39 13.80
N GLU A 76 -6.70 -23.39 13.99
CA GLU A 76 -5.93 -24.54 14.45
C GLU A 76 -6.45 -25.02 15.83
N ASP A 77 -6.39 -26.33 16.06
CA ASP A 77 -6.90 -27.01 17.25
C ASP A 77 -8.40 -26.82 17.57
N ARG A 78 -9.19 -26.23 16.66
CA ARG A 78 -10.65 -26.16 16.77
C ARG A 78 -11.30 -27.47 16.32
N LEU A 79 -12.39 -27.82 17.00
CA LEU A 79 -13.25 -28.94 16.63
C LEU A 79 -13.91 -28.66 15.27
N LEU A 80 -13.81 -29.60 14.35
CA LEU A 80 -14.51 -29.51 13.07
C LEU A 80 -15.83 -30.25 13.17
N GLN A 81 -16.93 -29.56 12.85
CA GLN A 81 -18.25 -30.17 12.77
C GLN A 81 -18.77 -30.05 11.34
N THR A 82 -19.16 -31.17 10.73
CA THR A 82 -19.68 -31.21 9.36
C THR A 82 -21.12 -31.73 9.31
N ASP A 83 -21.90 -31.23 8.35
CA ASP A 83 -23.31 -31.60 8.11
C ASP A 83 -23.50 -32.74 7.08
N GLY A 84 -22.42 -33.22 6.46
CA GLY A 84 -22.46 -34.22 5.41
C GLY A 84 -21.12 -34.92 5.17
N GLU A 85 -21.08 -35.74 4.11
CA GLU A 85 -19.87 -36.46 3.72
C GLU A 85 -19.20 -35.76 2.52
N ALA A 86 -18.01 -35.20 2.74
CA ALA A 86 -17.14 -34.67 1.69
C ALA A 86 -15.68 -34.97 2.01
N SER A 87 -14.88 -35.25 0.98
CA SER A 87 -13.42 -35.32 1.12
C SER A 87 -12.84 -33.92 0.97
N LEU A 88 -12.47 -33.32 2.10
CA LEU A 88 -11.89 -31.97 2.17
C LEU A 88 -10.45 -32.07 2.66
N THR A 89 -9.55 -31.33 2.01
CA THR A 89 -8.21 -31.05 2.55
C THR A 89 -8.28 -29.71 3.26
N ILE A 90 -8.07 -29.70 4.57
CA ILE A 90 -8.04 -28.46 5.36
C ILE A 90 -6.58 -28.06 5.52
N LEU A 91 -6.30 -26.82 5.17
CA LEU A 91 -5.01 -26.18 5.32
C LEU A 91 -5.21 -25.01 6.28
N THR A 92 -4.46 -24.99 7.37
CA THR A 92 -4.40 -23.84 8.28
C THR A 92 -3.32 -22.88 7.79
N GLY A 93 -3.65 -21.59 7.80
CA GLY A 93 -2.76 -20.52 7.37
C GLY A 93 -1.58 -20.36 8.32
N SER A 94 -0.57 -19.61 7.87
CA SER A 94 0.57 -19.20 8.72
C SER A 94 0.11 -18.27 9.84
N ASP A 95 0.89 -18.18 10.91
CA ASP A 95 0.70 -17.27 12.07
C ASP A 95 0.88 -15.79 11.68
N ILE A 96 0.02 -15.32 10.79
CA ILE A 96 -0.03 -13.95 10.28
C ILE A 96 -1.47 -13.42 10.34
N PRO A 97 -1.65 -12.09 10.45
CA PRO A 97 -2.98 -11.47 10.44
C PRO A 97 -3.82 -11.86 9.21
N SER A 98 -5.14 -11.76 9.35
CA SER A 98 -6.09 -12.08 8.29
C SER A 98 -6.95 -10.86 7.95
N VAL A 99 -7.07 -10.56 6.65
CA VAL A 99 -7.90 -9.48 6.12
C VAL A 99 -9.07 -10.10 5.36
N PHE A 100 -10.29 -9.86 5.84
CA PHE A 100 -11.52 -10.28 5.19
C PHE A 100 -12.21 -9.06 4.59
N LEU A 101 -12.43 -9.08 3.27
CA LEU A 101 -13.16 -8.05 2.55
C LEU A 101 -14.46 -8.64 2.00
N THR A 102 -15.58 -7.96 2.27
CA THR A 102 -16.88 -8.28 1.68
C THR A 102 -17.28 -7.15 0.76
N LEU A 103 -17.16 -7.38 -0.53
CA LEU A 103 -17.43 -6.40 -1.58
C LEU A 103 -18.91 -6.44 -1.98
N LYS A 104 -19.38 -5.38 -2.67
CA LYS A 104 -20.75 -5.34 -3.22
C LYS A 104 -20.89 -6.20 -4.47
N HIS A 105 -19.81 -6.38 -5.21
CA HIS A 105 -19.75 -7.17 -6.43
C HIS A 105 -18.72 -8.30 -6.29
N ASP A 106 -18.74 -9.22 -7.25
CA ASP A 106 -17.72 -10.26 -7.35
C ASP A 106 -16.35 -9.67 -7.66
N LEU A 107 -15.28 -10.33 -7.21
CA LEU A 107 -13.90 -9.88 -7.41
C LEU A 107 -13.55 -9.64 -8.90
N SER A 108 -14.21 -10.34 -9.82
CA SER A 108 -14.05 -10.15 -11.26
C SER A 108 -14.39 -8.74 -11.75
N HIS A 109 -15.27 -8.02 -11.03
CA HIS A 109 -15.61 -6.62 -11.31
C HIS A 109 -14.34 -5.77 -11.35
N ILE A 110 -13.59 -5.76 -10.24
CA ILE A 110 -12.36 -4.98 -10.13
C ILE A 110 -11.12 -5.67 -10.71
N ALA A 111 -11.14 -6.99 -10.91
CA ALA A 111 -9.99 -7.70 -11.48
C ALA A 111 -9.90 -7.60 -13.01
N SER A 112 -11.00 -7.22 -13.68
CA SER A 112 -11.04 -7.09 -15.15
C SER A 112 -10.47 -5.78 -15.66
N ASP A 113 -10.51 -4.72 -14.84
CA ASP A 113 -10.08 -3.38 -15.18
C ASP A 113 -9.58 -2.67 -13.92
N LYS A 114 -8.31 -2.25 -13.92
CA LYS A 114 -7.67 -1.63 -12.75
C LYS A 114 -8.29 -0.30 -12.34
N GLU A 115 -8.98 0.38 -13.26
CA GLU A 115 -9.64 1.65 -12.96
C GLU A 115 -11.02 1.48 -12.32
N GLN A 116 -11.60 0.28 -12.41
CA GLN A 116 -12.82 -0.03 -11.69
C GLN A 116 -12.53 -0.16 -10.19
N SER A 117 -13.47 0.34 -9.40
CA SER A 117 -13.41 0.23 -7.95
C SER A 117 -14.70 -0.33 -7.37
N ASP A 118 -14.58 -0.92 -6.19
CA ASP A 118 -15.71 -1.34 -5.39
C ASP A 118 -15.57 -0.83 -3.94
N SER A 119 -16.56 -1.12 -3.11
CA SER A 119 -16.64 -0.77 -1.69
C SER A 119 -17.35 -1.89 -0.94
N GLY A 120 -17.39 -1.83 0.40
CA GLY A 120 -18.01 -2.89 1.17
C GLY A 120 -17.72 -2.85 2.65
N GLN A 121 -17.39 -4.00 3.23
CA GLN A 121 -16.98 -4.15 4.62
C GLN A 121 -15.58 -4.77 4.70
N ALA A 122 -14.83 -4.39 5.73
CA ALA A 122 -13.53 -4.97 6.04
C ALA A 122 -13.49 -5.43 7.51
N LEU A 123 -12.93 -6.61 7.72
CA LEU A 123 -12.58 -7.16 9.03
C LEU A 123 -11.10 -7.52 8.98
N ILE A 124 -10.30 -6.92 9.86
CA ILE A 124 -8.89 -7.26 10.04
C ILE A 124 -8.77 -7.92 11.41
N LEU A 125 -8.25 -9.14 11.41
CA LEU A 125 -7.94 -9.90 12.62
C LEU A 125 -6.42 -10.07 12.73
N ASP A 126 -5.89 -10.04 13.94
CA ASP A 126 -4.50 -10.44 14.15
C ASP A 126 -4.31 -11.97 14.02
N ALA A 127 -3.09 -12.45 14.25
CA ALA A 127 -2.75 -13.86 14.11
C ALA A 127 -3.50 -14.77 15.11
N ASP A 128 -3.92 -14.22 16.27
CA ASP A 128 -4.67 -14.92 17.31
C ASP A 128 -6.19 -14.88 17.06
N GLY A 129 -6.62 -14.12 16.04
CA GLY A 129 -8.02 -13.97 15.64
C GLY A 129 -8.75 -12.83 16.35
N GLU A 130 -8.03 -11.98 17.09
CA GLU A 130 -8.62 -10.82 17.76
C GLU A 130 -8.87 -9.68 16.77
N THR A 131 -9.97 -8.95 16.97
CA THR A 131 -10.40 -7.90 16.05
C THR A 131 -9.50 -6.67 16.14
N VAL A 132 -8.80 -6.36 15.05
CA VAL A 132 -8.01 -5.13 14.89
C VAL A 132 -8.85 -4.02 14.23
N TYR A 133 -9.65 -4.39 13.22
CA TYR A 133 -10.57 -3.48 12.53
C TYR A 133 -11.87 -4.20 12.19
N SER A 134 -13.01 -3.55 12.38
CA SER A 134 -14.30 -3.98 11.86
C SER A 134 -15.10 -2.76 11.46
N GLY A 135 -15.41 -2.62 10.18
CA GLY A 135 -16.14 -1.45 9.66
C GLY A 135 -16.20 -1.42 8.14
N GLY A 136 -16.58 -0.27 7.59
CA GLY A 136 -16.70 -0.14 6.14
C GLY A 136 -15.35 -0.11 5.43
N LEU A 137 -15.36 -0.69 4.23
CA LEU A 137 -14.34 -0.54 3.20
C LEU A 137 -14.84 0.56 2.25
N ALA A 138 -14.28 1.75 2.37
CA ALA A 138 -14.65 2.88 1.54
C ALA A 138 -14.33 2.62 0.07
N ARG A 139 -13.18 1.99 -0.20
CA ARG A 139 -12.76 1.69 -1.58
C ARG A 139 -11.79 0.52 -1.67
N ILE A 140 -11.90 -0.25 -2.76
CA ILE A 140 -10.86 -1.15 -3.28
C ILE A 140 -10.74 -0.95 -4.80
N LYS A 141 -9.52 -0.90 -5.33
CA LYS A 141 -9.27 -0.92 -6.78
C LYS A 141 -7.98 -1.65 -7.13
N GLY A 142 -7.82 -2.04 -8.39
CA GLY A 142 -6.56 -2.57 -8.90
C GLY A 142 -5.41 -1.56 -8.76
N ARG A 143 -4.17 -2.07 -8.65
CA ARG A 143 -2.97 -1.21 -8.62
C ARG A 143 -1.82 -1.79 -9.44
N GLY A 144 -0.78 -0.98 -9.57
CA GLY A 144 0.49 -1.38 -10.16
C GLY A 144 0.45 -1.38 -11.68
N ASN A 145 1.66 -1.47 -12.25
CA ASN A 145 1.87 -1.50 -13.69
C ASN A 145 2.08 -2.96 -14.09
N THR A 146 3.32 -3.42 -14.17
CA THR A 146 3.65 -4.81 -14.54
C THR A 146 3.03 -5.85 -13.61
N SER A 147 2.91 -5.55 -12.31
CA SER A 147 2.25 -6.45 -11.34
C SER A 147 0.76 -6.67 -11.65
N TRP A 148 0.11 -5.72 -12.32
CA TRP A 148 -1.29 -5.85 -12.73
C TRP A 148 -1.48 -6.91 -13.81
N GLU A 149 -0.45 -7.21 -14.60
CA GLU A 149 -0.51 -8.20 -15.69
C GLU A 149 -0.45 -9.64 -15.16
N GLN A 150 -0.05 -9.83 -13.89
CA GLN A 150 0.07 -11.14 -13.25
C GLN A 150 -1.29 -11.76 -12.91
N ASP A 151 -1.35 -13.09 -12.78
CA ASP A 151 -2.59 -13.80 -12.40
C ASP A 151 -3.10 -13.34 -11.02
N LYS A 152 -2.18 -13.20 -10.06
CA LYS A 152 -2.48 -12.70 -8.72
C LYS A 152 -2.42 -11.18 -8.69
N LYS A 153 -3.59 -10.55 -8.76
CA LYS A 153 -3.72 -9.09 -8.86
C LYS A 153 -3.41 -8.39 -7.54
N PRO A 154 -2.65 -7.28 -7.54
CA PRO A 154 -2.50 -6.41 -6.38
C PRO A 154 -3.63 -5.37 -6.31
N TYR A 155 -3.93 -4.89 -5.11
CA TYR A 155 -5.02 -3.95 -4.87
C TYR A 155 -4.60 -2.77 -3.99
N ASN A 156 -5.25 -1.63 -4.15
CA ASN A 156 -5.25 -0.55 -3.17
C ASN A 156 -6.60 -0.59 -2.43
N ILE A 157 -6.55 -0.52 -1.10
CA ILE A 157 -7.74 -0.42 -0.23
C ILE A 157 -7.73 0.87 0.58
N THR A 158 -8.92 1.41 0.81
CA THR A 158 -9.19 2.52 1.72
C THR A 158 -10.29 2.11 2.68
N LEU A 159 -9.97 2.05 3.97
CA LEU A 159 -10.91 1.85 5.07
C LEU A 159 -11.67 3.15 5.36
N GLU A 160 -12.86 3.08 5.95
CA GLU A 160 -13.60 4.28 6.36
C GLU A 160 -12.92 5.02 7.52
N ASN A 161 -12.24 4.28 8.41
CA ASN A 161 -11.55 4.84 9.57
C ASN A 161 -10.09 4.39 9.61
N SER A 162 -9.20 5.27 10.08
CA SER A 162 -7.80 4.91 10.30
C SER A 162 -7.68 3.92 11.46
N VAL A 163 -6.75 2.97 11.33
CA VAL A 163 -6.50 1.93 12.34
C VAL A 163 -5.01 1.76 12.59
N SER A 164 -4.63 1.37 13.81
CA SER A 164 -3.28 0.89 14.13
C SER A 164 -3.27 -0.62 13.97
N ILE A 165 -2.45 -1.14 13.07
CA ILE A 165 -2.31 -2.59 12.88
C ILE A 165 -1.08 -3.08 13.65
N PRO A 166 -1.19 -4.09 14.53
CA PRO A 166 -0.03 -4.67 15.21
C PRO A 166 1.06 -5.07 14.20
N GLY A 167 2.31 -4.69 14.48
CA GLY A 167 3.45 -4.89 13.58
C GLY A 167 3.71 -3.73 12.62
N MET A 168 2.83 -2.73 12.54
CA MET A 168 3.05 -1.48 11.82
C MET A 168 3.15 -0.29 12.77
N SER A 169 3.97 0.71 12.44
CA SER A 169 3.95 2.01 13.10
C SER A 169 2.87 2.91 12.49
N GLY A 170 2.35 3.85 13.29
CA GLY A 170 1.37 4.84 12.85
C GLY A 170 -0.05 4.29 12.66
N GLN A 171 -0.94 5.16 12.19
CA GLN A 171 -2.33 4.82 11.86
C GLN A 171 -2.62 5.21 10.43
N SER A 172 -3.25 4.31 9.68
CA SER A 172 -3.67 4.60 8.30
C SER A 172 -5.05 4.02 8.03
N ALA A 173 -5.74 4.63 7.06
CA ALA A 173 -6.91 4.05 6.41
C ALA A 173 -6.57 3.54 5.00
N ALA A 174 -5.45 3.97 4.42
CA ALA A 174 -5.07 3.69 3.04
C ALA A 174 -3.89 2.69 3.01
N TYR A 175 -4.12 1.56 2.37
CA TYR A 175 -3.15 0.46 2.29
C TYR A 175 -3.04 -0.09 0.85
N SER A 176 -1.86 -0.53 0.49
CA SER A 176 -1.58 -1.35 -0.69
C SER A 176 -1.54 -2.82 -0.26
N LEU A 177 -2.30 -3.66 -0.94
CA LEU A 177 -2.17 -5.12 -0.93
C LEU A 177 -1.26 -5.50 -2.09
N ILE A 178 0.02 -5.70 -1.78
CA ILE A 178 1.06 -6.03 -2.76
C ILE A 178 1.03 -7.54 -2.98
N SER A 179 0.76 -7.95 -4.23
CA SER A 179 1.02 -9.31 -4.69
C SER A 179 2.50 -9.40 -5.06
N SER A 180 3.20 -10.33 -4.45
CA SER A 180 4.63 -10.50 -4.69
C SER A 180 4.87 -11.58 -5.74
N SER A 181 5.72 -11.27 -6.72
CA SER A 181 6.35 -12.28 -7.57
C SER A 181 7.49 -13.01 -6.85
N ASP A 182 8.01 -12.41 -5.77
CA ASP A 182 8.96 -13.00 -4.85
C ASP A 182 8.27 -14.02 -3.92
N LEU A 183 8.51 -15.31 -4.19
CA LEU A 183 7.98 -16.43 -3.42
C LEU A 183 8.48 -16.47 -1.97
N THR A 184 9.53 -15.72 -1.62
CA THR A 184 10.03 -15.64 -0.25
C THR A 184 9.29 -14.61 0.59
N PHE A 185 8.67 -13.61 -0.04
CA PHE A 185 8.11 -12.43 0.60
C PHE A 185 9.12 -11.63 1.46
N LEU A 186 10.42 -11.82 1.22
CA LEU A 186 11.48 -11.22 2.04
C LEU A 186 12.08 -9.98 1.41
N ARG A 187 12.08 -9.83 0.08
CA ARG A 187 12.87 -8.80 -0.60
C ARG A 187 12.44 -7.38 -0.23
N ASN A 188 11.14 -7.07 -0.34
CA ASN A 188 10.60 -5.77 0.09
C ASN A 188 10.86 -5.51 1.56
N ARG A 189 10.65 -6.52 2.41
CA ARG A 189 10.78 -6.40 3.86
C ARG A 189 12.21 -6.10 4.28
N ILE A 190 13.18 -6.89 3.79
CA ILE A 190 14.60 -6.69 4.11
C ILE A 190 15.07 -5.33 3.61
N SER A 191 14.65 -4.91 2.40
CA SER A 191 14.99 -3.59 1.86
C SER A 191 14.42 -2.46 2.70
N SER A 192 13.16 -2.60 3.15
CA SER A 192 12.49 -1.64 4.02
C SER A 192 13.19 -1.52 5.38
N GLU A 193 13.51 -2.64 6.02
CA GLU A 193 14.26 -2.66 7.29
C GLU A 193 15.67 -2.06 7.11
N MET A 194 16.34 -2.36 6.00
CA MET A 194 17.65 -1.80 5.67
C MET A 194 17.59 -0.29 5.45
N GLY A 195 16.57 0.22 4.75
CA GLY A 195 16.37 1.66 4.54
C GLY A 195 16.21 2.42 5.84
N VAL A 196 15.39 1.90 6.76
CA VAL A 196 15.24 2.48 8.11
C VAL A 196 16.57 2.49 8.85
N LEU A 197 17.35 1.40 8.80
CA LEU A 197 18.66 1.33 9.43
C LEU A 197 19.70 2.26 8.80
N ALA A 198 19.61 2.51 7.49
CA ALA A 198 20.53 3.34 6.73
C ALA A 198 20.21 4.85 6.82
N GLY A 199 19.11 5.24 7.48
CA GLY A 199 18.74 6.63 7.71
C GLY A 199 17.75 7.22 6.70
N THR A 200 17.18 6.41 5.80
CA THR A 200 15.99 6.78 5.01
C THR A 200 14.73 6.22 5.66
N SER A 201 13.57 6.38 5.02
CA SER A 201 12.28 5.88 5.51
C SER A 201 11.79 4.69 4.68
N ALA A 202 10.89 3.91 5.25
CA ALA A 202 10.12 2.87 4.57
C ALA A 202 8.66 2.95 5.01
N MET A 203 7.73 2.52 4.17
CA MET A 203 6.33 2.42 4.59
C MET A 203 6.10 1.16 5.44
N PRO A 204 5.41 1.27 6.59
CA PRO A 204 5.12 0.11 7.43
C PRO A 204 4.33 -0.96 6.67
N SER A 205 4.81 -2.20 6.72
CA SER A 205 4.17 -3.35 6.06
C SER A 205 4.19 -4.62 6.92
N ILE A 206 3.20 -5.50 6.69
CA ILE A 206 3.11 -6.84 7.28
C ILE A 206 2.56 -7.82 6.24
N LEU A 207 2.82 -9.12 6.43
CA LEU A 207 2.17 -10.16 5.65
C LEU A 207 0.78 -10.45 6.22
N VAL A 208 -0.19 -10.69 5.32
CA VAL A 208 -1.57 -11.02 5.69
C VAL A 208 -2.14 -12.14 4.82
N ASN A 209 -3.00 -12.97 5.40
CA ASN A 209 -3.91 -13.85 4.67
C ASN A 209 -5.08 -13.01 4.14
N LEU A 210 -5.26 -12.92 2.82
CA LEU A 210 -6.36 -12.15 2.23
C LEU A 210 -7.53 -13.06 1.87
N TYR A 211 -8.72 -12.65 2.27
CA TYR A 211 -9.99 -13.25 1.90
C TYR A 211 -10.90 -12.19 1.28
N ILE A 212 -11.46 -12.47 0.11
CA ILE A 212 -12.42 -11.60 -0.56
C ILE A 212 -13.67 -12.39 -0.90
N ASN A 213 -14.85 -11.90 -0.48
CA ASN A 213 -16.14 -12.57 -0.68
C ASN A 213 -16.09 -14.07 -0.32
N ASN A 214 -15.52 -14.37 0.86
CA ASN A 214 -15.31 -15.73 1.41
C ASN A 214 -14.25 -16.59 0.69
N SER A 215 -13.71 -16.15 -0.45
CA SER A 215 -12.62 -16.85 -1.15
C SER A 215 -11.27 -16.47 -0.57
N PHE A 216 -10.37 -17.45 -0.41
CA PHE A 216 -8.98 -17.20 -0.02
C PHE A 216 -8.16 -16.79 -1.24
N GLU A 217 -7.58 -15.59 -1.20
CA GLU A 217 -6.83 -15.00 -2.31
C GLU A 217 -5.30 -15.17 -2.14
N GLY A 218 -4.87 -15.82 -1.05
CA GLY A 218 -3.48 -16.08 -0.72
C GLY A 218 -2.85 -15.03 0.20
N VAL A 219 -1.53 -15.14 0.37
CA VAL A 219 -0.74 -14.21 1.21
C VAL A 219 -0.39 -12.94 0.43
N TYR A 220 -0.59 -11.77 1.03
CA TYR A 220 -0.22 -10.47 0.49
C TYR A 220 0.67 -9.73 1.49
N GLU A 221 1.49 -8.80 1.00
CA GLU A 221 2.06 -7.76 1.85
C GLU A 221 1.06 -6.60 1.91
N LEU A 222 0.51 -6.35 3.10
CA LEU A 222 -0.28 -5.17 3.42
C LEU A 222 0.71 -4.06 3.79
N CYS A 223 0.74 -2.97 3.03
CA CYS A 223 1.67 -1.86 3.22
C CYS A 223 0.90 -0.54 3.31
N GLN A 224 1.27 0.35 4.24
CA GLN A 224 0.67 1.68 4.29
C GLN A 224 0.98 2.45 2.99
N ARG A 225 -0.02 3.16 2.44
CA ARG A 225 0.21 3.99 1.26
C ARG A 225 1.05 5.22 1.62
N ILE A 226 1.92 5.62 0.69
CA ILE A 226 2.68 6.87 0.76
C ILE A 226 1.69 8.02 0.53
N THR A 227 1.47 8.83 1.55
CA THR A 227 0.53 9.96 1.55
C THR A 227 1.08 11.08 2.43
N PRO A 228 0.61 12.34 2.28
CA PRO A 228 1.04 13.42 3.16
C PRO A 228 0.86 13.07 4.64
N LYS A 229 -0.28 12.48 4.99
CA LYS A 229 -0.60 12.03 6.36
C LYS A 229 0.37 10.97 6.89
N THR A 230 0.71 9.95 6.11
CA THR A 230 1.61 8.87 6.55
C THR A 230 3.07 9.31 6.61
N LEU A 231 3.46 10.31 5.81
CA LEU A 231 4.78 10.95 5.90
C LEU A 231 4.84 12.07 6.95
N GLY A 232 3.69 12.52 7.47
CA GLY A 232 3.62 13.61 8.44
C GLY A 232 3.95 14.98 7.84
N ILE A 233 3.64 15.20 6.57
CA ILE A 233 3.85 16.47 5.86
C ILE A 233 2.51 17.16 5.55
N THR A 234 2.58 18.43 5.16
CA THR A 234 1.41 19.20 4.73
C THR A 234 0.67 18.51 3.57
N ASP A 235 -0.66 18.43 3.64
CA ASP A 235 -1.50 18.01 2.51
C ASP A 235 -1.77 19.20 1.58
N LEU A 236 -0.83 19.46 0.66
CA LEU A 236 -0.94 20.60 -0.26
C LEU A 236 -2.07 20.41 -1.28
N GLU A 237 -2.41 19.16 -1.61
CA GLU A 237 -3.52 18.84 -2.51
C GLU A 237 -4.86 19.27 -1.89
N GLU A 238 -5.08 18.92 -0.62
CA GLU A 238 -6.28 19.35 0.11
C GLU A 238 -6.38 20.88 0.16
N LEU A 239 -5.27 21.57 0.44
CA LEU A 239 -5.25 23.04 0.48
C LEU A 239 -5.51 23.67 -0.90
N THR A 240 -5.08 23.02 -1.98
CA THR A 240 -5.33 23.46 -3.36
C THR A 240 -6.81 23.34 -3.68
N ALA A 241 -7.45 22.22 -3.32
CA ALA A 241 -8.89 22.04 -3.46
C ALA A 241 -9.68 23.07 -2.62
N GLN A 242 -9.26 23.34 -1.39
CA GLN A 242 -9.89 24.36 -0.53
C GLN A 242 -9.77 25.78 -1.10
N SER A 243 -8.69 26.07 -1.83
CA SER A 243 -8.49 27.37 -2.50
C SER A 243 -9.33 27.51 -3.76
N ASN A 244 -9.82 26.40 -4.32
CA ASN A 244 -10.57 26.34 -5.58
C ASN A 244 -11.90 25.56 -5.43
N PRO A 245 -12.80 25.94 -4.51
CA PRO A 245 -13.97 25.12 -4.15
C PRO A 245 -15.03 25.00 -5.25
N LEU A 246 -14.93 25.77 -6.33
CA LEU A 246 -15.85 25.76 -7.47
C LEU A 246 -15.28 25.06 -8.71
N GLN A 247 -14.00 24.68 -8.70
CA GLN A 247 -13.37 23.99 -9.81
C GLN A 247 -13.41 22.48 -9.54
N ASP A 248 -13.98 21.74 -10.50
CA ASP A 248 -13.97 20.29 -10.50
C ASP A 248 -12.82 19.79 -11.38
N ILE A 249 -12.00 18.87 -10.85
CA ILE A 249 -10.84 18.35 -11.56
C ILE A 249 -11.21 17.69 -12.88
N GLU A 250 -12.39 17.06 -12.97
CA GLU A 250 -12.87 16.44 -14.21
C GLU A 250 -13.10 17.46 -15.35
N THR A 251 -13.19 18.75 -15.02
CA THR A 251 -13.43 19.84 -15.96
C THR A 251 -12.22 20.75 -16.20
N LEU A 252 -11.14 20.55 -15.45
CA LEU A 252 -9.94 21.36 -15.60
C LEU A 252 -9.14 20.92 -16.82
N ASP A 253 -8.55 21.90 -17.50
CA ASP A 253 -7.63 21.64 -18.59
C ASP A 253 -6.23 21.36 -18.02
N GLN A 254 -5.61 20.27 -18.50
CA GLN A 254 -4.18 20.05 -18.30
C GLN A 254 -3.39 20.96 -19.24
N LEU A 255 -2.45 21.69 -18.66
CA LEU A 255 -1.52 22.58 -19.35
C LEU A 255 -0.13 21.94 -19.38
N THR A 256 0.62 22.16 -20.46
CA THR A 256 1.92 21.51 -20.67
C THR A 256 2.98 22.45 -21.23
N THR A 257 4.25 22.15 -20.95
CA THR A 257 5.39 22.66 -21.74
C THR A 257 5.85 21.62 -22.75
N GLY A 258 6.36 22.08 -23.89
CA GLY A 258 6.78 21.22 -25.00
C GLY A 258 5.74 21.16 -26.11
N LEU A 259 5.92 20.25 -27.06
CA LEU A 259 5.00 20.04 -28.18
C LEU A 259 4.53 18.59 -28.22
N THR A 260 3.23 18.38 -28.28
CA THR A 260 2.63 17.13 -28.77
C THR A 260 2.70 17.19 -30.30
N LEU A 261 3.58 16.39 -30.91
CA LEU A 261 3.71 16.38 -32.37
C LEU A 261 2.70 15.39 -32.98
N ASP A 262 2.55 14.21 -32.37
CA ASP A 262 1.50 13.22 -32.63
C ASP A 262 1.40 12.21 -31.45
N ASP A 263 0.48 11.24 -31.56
CA ASP A 263 0.21 10.22 -30.52
C ASP A 263 1.46 9.40 -30.12
N TRP A 264 2.49 9.36 -30.98
CA TRP A 264 3.71 8.57 -30.78
C TRP A 264 4.94 9.43 -30.49
N ASN A 265 4.82 10.76 -30.61
CA ASN A 265 5.92 11.70 -30.52
C ASN A 265 5.54 12.89 -29.63
N GLN A 266 5.62 12.67 -28.32
CA GLN A 266 5.37 13.69 -27.31
C GLN A 266 6.71 14.22 -26.79
N SER A 267 6.90 15.55 -26.90
CA SER A 267 8.02 16.26 -26.26
C SER A 267 7.57 17.02 -25.01
N ILE A 268 6.54 16.52 -24.34
CA ILE A 268 5.97 17.13 -23.14
C ILE A 268 7.03 17.06 -22.02
N THR A 269 7.40 18.22 -21.51
CA THR A 269 8.48 18.40 -20.52
C THR A 269 7.97 18.86 -19.16
N GLY A 270 6.71 19.26 -19.08
CA GLY A 270 6.07 19.76 -17.88
C GLY A 270 4.56 19.64 -17.99
N LYS A 271 3.89 19.31 -16.89
CA LYS A 271 2.46 19.06 -16.80
C LYS A 271 1.90 19.65 -15.50
N TRP A 272 0.85 20.46 -15.62
CA TRP A 272 0.09 21.05 -14.50
C TRP A 272 -1.35 21.33 -14.94
N TRP A 273 -2.16 21.91 -14.07
CA TRP A 273 -3.59 22.09 -14.26
C TRP A 273 -4.02 23.55 -14.03
N ASP A 274 -5.02 23.99 -14.79
CA ASP A 274 -5.51 25.39 -14.84
C ASP A 274 -6.37 25.78 -13.62
N TYR A 275 -5.80 25.68 -12.43
CA TYR A 275 -6.42 26.18 -11.20
C TYR A 275 -6.36 27.71 -11.13
N GLU A 276 -7.48 28.33 -10.71
CA GLU A 276 -7.61 29.79 -10.61
C GLU A 276 -6.78 30.38 -9.46
N ASN A 277 -6.71 29.66 -8.34
CA ASN A 277 -6.11 30.14 -7.10
C ASN A 277 -5.05 29.17 -6.58
N ASN A 278 -4.15 29.71 -5.76
CA ASN A 278 -3.13 28.97 -5.07
C ASN A 278 -3.31 29.10 -3.55
N PRO A 279 -2.95 28.06 -2.77
CA PRO A 279 -2.74 28.21 -1.34
C PRO A 279 -1.73 29.33 -1.03
N GLU A 280 -1.83 29.96 0.15
CA GLU A 280 -0.94 31.05 0.56
C GLU A 280 0.54 30.62 0.60
N ASP A 281 0.80 29.39 1.06
CA ASP A 281 2.13 28.81 1.14
C ASP A 281 2.19 27.49 0.35
N ILE A 282 2.82 27.55 -0.82
CA ILE A 282 3.05 26.41 -1.71
C ILE A 282 4.43 25.78 -1.51
N THR A 283 5.20 26.17 -0.49
CA THR A 283 6.62 25.76 -0.39
C THR A 283 6.83 24.32 0.11
N GLY A 284 5.76 23.55 0.31
CA GLY A 284 5.86 22.18 0.79
C GLY A 284 4.54 21.43 0.84
N GLY A 285 4.64 20.13 1.12
CA GLY A 285 3.57 19.15 0.95
C GLY A 285 3.70 18.37 -0.36
N TYR A 286 4.92 18.23 -0.87
CA TYR A 286 5.20 17.53 -2.11
C TYR A 286 5.68 16.10 -1.86
N ILE A 287 5.13 15.16 -2.62
CA ILE A 287 5.61 13.78 -2.77
C ILE A 287 5.91 13.59 -4.25
N LEU A 288 7.15 13.24 -4.56
CA LEU A 288 7.65 13.07 -5.92
C LEU A 288 8.10 11.62 -6.11
N GLU A 289 8.00 11.15 -7.35
CA GLU A 289 8.52 9.86 -7.80
C GLU A 289 9.32 10.08 -9.09
N SER A 290 10.52 9.49 -9.19
CA SER A 290 11.20 9.41 -10.49
C SER A 290 10.55 8.35 -11.36
N ASP A 291 10.46 8.61 -12.66
CA ASP A 291 9.89 7.67 -13.61
C ASP A 291 10.66 7.61 -14.94
N ASN A 292 10.18 6.81 -15.89
CA ASN A 292 10.68 6.77 -17.26
C ASN A 292 9.72 7.47 -18.24
N ALA A 293 10.23 7.74 -19.44
CA ALA A 293 9.50 8.44 -20.50
C ALA A 293 8.11 7.84 -20.82
N MET A 294 8.01 6.51 -20.83
CA MET A 294 6.78 5.81 -21.19
C MET A 294 5.71 6.02 -20.12
N ARG A 295 6.04 5.84 -18.84
CA ARG A 295 5.08 6.00 -17.74
C ARG A 295 4.77 7.47 -17.45
N TYR A 296 5.76 8.35 -17.57
CA TYR A 296 5.56 9.80 -17.43
C TYR A 296 4.45 10.34 -18.35
N THR A 297 4.24 9.72 -19.52
CA THR A 297 3.21 10.11 -20.48
C THR A 297 1.80 10.03 -19.90
N ASP A 298 1.53 9.05 -19.04
CA ASP A 298 0.21 8.78 -18.48
C ASP A 298 -0.02 9.47 -17.12
N GLU A 299 0.98 10.19 -16.60
CA GLU A 299 0.88 10.85 -15.29
C GLU A 299 0.27 12.27 -15.39
N ASP A 300 -0.47 12.66 -14.34
CA ASP A 300 -1.27 13.88 -14.29
C ASP A 300 -0.43 15.16 -14.21
N SER A 301 0.65 15.13 -13.43
CA SER A 301 1.55 16.28 -13.24
C SER A 301 3.00 15.85 -13.07
N GLY A 302 3.91 16.67 -13.56
CA GLY A 302 5.34 16.37 -13.48
C GLY A 302 6.21 17.32 -14.30
N PHE A 303 7.50 17.07 -14.29
CA PHE A 303 8.50 17.84 -15.01
C PHE A 303 9.73 17.01 -15.35
N ILE A 304 10.44 17.43 -16.38
CA ILE A 304 11.76 16.89 -16.76
C ILE A 304 12.84 17.89 -16.31
N LEU A 305 13.85 17.37 -15.61
CA LEU A 305 15.04 18.14 -15.21
C LEU A 305 15.98 18.35 -16.40
N ASP A 306 16.91 19.29 -16.29
CA ASP A 306 17.90 19.58 -17.34
C ASP A 306 18.81 18.37 -17.66
N SER A 307 18.88 17.41 -16.72
CA SER A 307 19.52 16.11 -16.89
C SER A 307 18.80 15.12 -17.78
N GLY A 308 17.51 15.32 -18.04
CA GLY A 308 16.61 14.34 -18.63
C GLY A 308 15.90 13.44 -17.63
N ALA A 309 16.14 13.58 -16.31
CA ALA A 309 15.40 12.82 -15.31
C ALA A 309 13.92 13.26 -15.27
N TYR A 310 13.01 12.29 -15.31
CA TYR A 310 11.58 12.51 -15.21
C TYR A 310 11.15 12.50 -13.75
N MET A 311 10.43 13.53 -13.32
CA MET A 311 9.86 13.66 -11.99
C MET A 311 8.35 13.78 -12.07
N VAL A 312 7.65 12.88 -11.40
CA VAL A 312 6.20 12.83 -11.30
C VAL A 312 5.79 13.37 -9.94
N SER A 313 4.75 14.21 -9.90
CA SER A 313 4.14 14.66 -8.65
C SER A 313 3.05 13.70 -8.22
N LYS A 314 3.28 12.92 -7.16
CA LYS A 314 2.29 11.98 -6.61
C LYS A 314 1.38 12.63 -5.58
N SER A 315 1.81 13.74 -4.98
CA SER A 315 0.97 14.63 -4.18
C SER A 315 1.59 16.03 -4.17
N PRO A 316 0.88 17.09 -4.58
CA PRO A 316 -0.40 17.04 -5.29
C PRO A 316 -0.28 16.31 -6.63
N SER A 317 -1.23 15.44 -6.98
CA SER A 317 -1.26 14.79 -8.29
C SER A 317 -1.66 15.78 -9.40
N HIS A 318 -2.38 16.84 -9.04
CA HIS A 318 -2.79 17.92 -9.94
C HIS A 318 -2.15 19.24 -9.49
N LEU A 319 -0.95 19.51 -9.97
CA LEU A 319 -0.23 20.74 -9.63
C LEU A 319 -0.92 21.96 -10.24
N THR A 320 -0.98 23.07 -9.51
CA THR A 320 -1.18 24.39 -10.15
C THR A 320 0.07 24.82 -10.90
N GLU A 321 -0.02 25.82 -11.78
CA GLU A 321 1.18 26.35 -12.46
C GLU A 321 2.24 26.86 -11.47
N ALA A 322 1.83 27.58 -10.42
CA ALA A 322 2.76 28.12 -9.43
C ALA A 322 3.45 26.99 -8.62
N GLN A 323 2.70 25.93 -8.29
CA GLN A 323 3.26 24.76 -7.61
C GLN A 323 4.25 24.02 -8.51
N TYR A 324 3.90 23.79 -9.77
CA TYR A 324 4.78 23.21 -10.79
C TYR A 324 6.09 24.00 -10.92
N GLN A 325 6.00 25.32 -11.10
CA GLN A 325 7.18 26.19 -11.23
C GLN A 325 8.05 26.14 -9.98
N TYR A 326 7.44 26.18 -8.78
CA TYR A 326 8.16 26.10 -7.51
C TYR A 326 8.93 24.78 -7.37
N ILE A 327 8.22 23.64 -7.45
CA ILE A 327 8.84 22.35 -7.15
C ILE A 327 9.85 21.96 -8.22
N ARG A 328 9.58 22.23 -9.51
CA ARG A 328 10.56 22.04 -10.58
C ARG A 328 11.85 22.82 -10.31
N SER A 329 11.72 24.10 -9.95
CA SER A 329 12.89 24.95 -9.68
C SER A 329 13.68 24.45 -8.46
N TYR A 330 12.99 24.04 -7.40
CA TYR A 330 13.62 23.52 -6.19
C TYR A 330 14.41 22.23 -6.47
N ILE A 331 13.81 21.26 -7.18
CA ILE A 331 14.50 20.00 -7.51
C ILE A 331 15.66 20.24 -8.50
N GLN A 332 15.50 21.16 -9.47
CA GLN A 332 16.59 21.55 -10.36
C GLN A 332 17.75 22.19 -9.60
N GLU A 333 17.47 23.01 -8.58
CA GLU A 333 18.50 23.58 -7.71
C GLU A 333 19.22 22.48 -6.91
N CYS A 334 18.49 21.51 -6.35
CA CYS A 334 19.08 20.35 -5.69
C CYS A 334 20.05 19.59 -6.61
N GLU A 335 19.64 19.30 -7.84
CA GLU A 335 20.47 18.62 -8.83
C GLU A 335 21.73 19.43 -9.19
N ASN A 336 21.55 20.74 -9.42
CA ASN A 336 22.66 21.63 -9.77
C ASN A 336 23.69 21.72 -8.65
N VAL A 337 23.25 21.90 -7.40
CA VAL A 337 24.13 21.98 -6.23
C VAL A 337 24.80 20.63 -5.97
N MET A 338 24.08 19.52 -6.13
CA MET A 338 24.65 18.18 -5.97
C MET A 338 25.79 17.94 -6.98
N ARG A 339 25.58 18.27 -8.25
CA ARG A 339 26.63 18.17 -9.30
C ARG A 339 27.83 19.07 -9.03
N GLN A 340 27.58 20.29 -8.57
CA GLN A 340 28.64 21.23 -8.22
C GLN A 340 29.43 20.80 -6.98
N SER A 341 28.82 20.00 -6.11
CA SER A 341 29.44 19.50 -4.88
C SER A 341 30.33 18.26 -5.10
N VAL A 342 30.32 17.66 -6.29
CA VAL A 342 31.12 16.46 -6.58
C VAL A 342 32.61 16.75 -6.39
N GLY A 343 33.25 15.99 -5.51
CA GLY A 343 34.68 16.11 -5.20
C GLY A 343 35.04 17.26 -4.24
N LEU A 344 34.04 17.95 -3.67
CA LEU A 344 34.25 18.93 -2.62
C LEU A 344 34.12 18.28 -1.23
N ASP A 345 34.94 18.74 -0.28
CA ASP A 345 34.85 18.34 1.13
C ASP A 345 33.73 19.10 1.89
N ASP A 346 33.17 20.15 1.28
CA ASP A 346 32.11 21.00 1.85
C ASP A 346 30.76 20.69 1.19
N CYS A 347 29.83 20.15 1.98
CA CYS A 347 28.46 19.87 1.57
C CYS A 347 27.44 20.86 2.16
N GLN A 348 27.87 22.01 2.71
CA GLN A 348 26.96 22.94 3.39
C GLN A 348 25.82 23.42 2.48
N ALA A 349 26.13 23.83 1.24
CA ALA A 349 25.13 24.26 0.28
C ALA A 349 24.13 23.14 -0.05
N LEU A 350 24.61 21.91 -0.19
CA LEU A 350 23.76 20.75 -0.48
C LEU A 350 22.87 20.40 0.72
N SER A 351 23.44 20.40 1.94
CA SER A 351 22.71 20.12 3.18
C SER A 351 21.63 21.16 3.53
N ALA A 352 21.69 22.34 2.91
CA ALA A 352 20.63 23.35 3.02
C ALA A 352 19.41 23.04 2.14
N LEU A 353 19.54 22.12 1.17
CA LEU A 353 18.49 21.77 0.21
C LEU A 353 17.97 20.34 0.38
N ILE A 354 18.84 19.40 0.79
CA ILE A 354 18.51 17.99 0.95
C ILE A 354 18.95 17.45 2.31
N ASP A 355 18.22 16.45 2.80
CA ASP A 355 18.64 15.65 3.95
C ASP A 355 19.69 14.61 3.51
N ILE A 356 20.97 14.93 3.72
CA ILE A 356 22.10 14.06 3.31
C ILE A 356 21.96 12.62 3.83
N PRO A 357 21.60 12.36 5.11
CA PRO A 357 21.43 10.99 5.60
C PRO A 357 20.40 10.18 4.81
N SER A 358 19.23 10.75 4.48
CA SER A 358 18.21 10.03 3.71
C SER A 358 18.67 9.68 2.29
N PHE A 359 19.41 10.58 1.62
CA PHE A 359 19.95 10.33 0.29
C PHE A 359 21.04 9.26 0.30
N VAL A 360 21.97 9.35 1.26
CA VAL A 360 23.02 8.33 1.44
C VAL A 360 22.40 6.98 1.79
N GLY A 361 21.43 6.97 2.71
CA GLY A 361 20.74 5.76 3.13
C GLY A 361 20.03 5.06 1.98
N LYS A 362 19.30 5.83 1.16
CA LYS A 362 18.63 5.31 -0.03
C LYS A 362 19.63 4.76 -1.05
N TYR A 363 20.69 5.51 -1.38
CA TYR A 363 21.75 5.05 -2.29
C TYR A 363 22.37 3.72 -1.83
N LEU A 364 22.67 3.59 -0.53
CA LEU A 364 23.24 2.36 0.02
C LEU A 364 22.27 1.17 -0.09
N VAL A 365 20.98 1.38 0.12
CA VAL A 365 19.98 0.31 -0.06
C VAL A 365 19.95 -0.13 -1.52
N GLU A 366 19.83 0.81 -2.46
CA GLU A 366 19.81 0.49 -3.90
C GLU A 366 21.04 -0.32 -4.34
N GLU A 367 22.21 0.09 -3.84
CA GLU A 367 23.49 -0.53 -4.14
C GLU A 367 23.59 -1.95 -3.55
N VAL A 368 23.23 -2.12 -2.29
CA VAL A 368 23.30 -3.43 -1.62
C VAL A 368 22.22 -4.39 -2.14
N SER A 369 21.02 -3.89 -2.43
CA SER A 369 19.94 -4.71 -2.96
C SER A 369 20.13 -5.06 -4.42
N LYS A 370 20.97 -4.30 -5.14
CA LYS A 370 21.06 -4.29 -6.61
C LYS A 370 19.67 -4.21 -7.22
N ASN A 371 18.90 -3.20 -6.79
CA ASN A 371 17.55 -3.02 -7.33
C ASN A 371 17.66 -2.58 -8.79
N ILE A 372 16.97 -3.28 -9.68
CA ILE A 372 17.03 -2.97 -11.11
C ILE A 372 16.41 -1.61 -11.45
N ASP A 373 15.48 -1.13 -10.63
CA ASP A 373 14.78 0.13 -10.86
C ASP A 373 15.50 1.35 -10.26
N CYS A 374 16.68 1.17 -9.63
CA CYS A 374 17.32 2.19 -8.78
C CYS A 374 17.60 3.54 -9.46
N SER A 375 17.72 3.58 -10.79
CA SER A 375 18.01 4.78 -11.57
C SER A 375 16.83 5.31 -12.39
N ALA A 376 15.67 4.66 -12.35
CA ALA A 376 14.56 4.96 -13.25
C ALA A 376 13.23 5.16 -12.54
N THR A 377 12.72 4.14 -11.84
CA THR A 377 11.36 4.15 -11.30
C THR A 377 11.31 3.77 -9.82
N SER A 378 10.15 3.94 -9.16
CA SER A 378 9.96 3.58 -7.74
C SER A 378 10.83 4.41 -6.78
N GLN A 379 11.39 5.51 -7.26
CA GLN A 379 12.26 6.39 -6.48
C GLN A 379 11.47 7.55 -5.87
N TYR A 380 11.04 7.40 -4.62
CA TYR A 380 10.29 8.45 -3.92
C TYR A 380 11.18 9.51 -3.27
N PHE A 381 10.65 10.73 -3.21
CA PHE A 381 11.17 11.88 -2.48
C PHE A 381 10.02 12.69 -1.89
N TYR A 382 10.27 13.43 -0.80
CA TYR A 382 9.26 14.32 -0.24
C TYR A 382 9.84 15.60 0.34
N LYS A 383 9.04 16.67 0.32
CA LYS A 383 9.44 17.99 0.82
C LYS A 383 8.25 18.68 1.50
N ASP A 384 8.45 19.10 2.75
CA ASP A 384 7.49 19.92 3.49
C ASP A 384 7.92 21.40 3.60
N ARG A 385 7.00 22.24 4.10
CA ARG A 385 7.18 23.67 4.28
C ARG A 385 8.30 23.95 5.27
N ASN A 386 9.08 24.99 5.02
CA ASN A 386 10.24 25.35 5.85
C ASN A 386 11.23 24.20 6.08
N GLY A 387 11.19 23.17 5.24
CA GLY A 387 12.04 21.99 5.30
C GLY A 387 12.79 21.76 4.00
N ILE A 388 13.66 20.77 4.05
CA ILE A 388 14.50 20.29 2.96
C ILE A 388 13.86 19.07 2.28
N LEU A 389 14.44 18.64 1.16
CA LEU A 389 14.02 17.44 0.45
C LEU A 389 14.60 16.19 1.11
N TYR A 390 13.78 15.18 1.30
CA TYR A 390 14.19 13.87 1.80
C TYR A 390 14.08 12.84 0.67
N ALA A 391 15.01 11.90 0.64
CA ALA A 391 14.94 10.74 -0.24
C ALA A 391 14.27 9.58 0.49
N GLY A 392 13.23 9.02 -0.11
CA GLY A 392 12.42 7.95 0.45
C GLY A 392 10.92 8.28 0.43
N PRO A 393 10.07 7.36 0.91
CA PRO A 393 10.46 6.05 1.45
C PRO A 393 11.02 5.11 0.37
N VAL A 394 11.83 4.13 0.78
CA VAL A 394 12.23 3.02 -0.09
C VAL A 394 10.99 2.24 -0.51
N TRP A 395 10.91 1.86 -1.80
CA TRP A 395 9.73 1.26 -2.40
C TRP A 395 10.09 0.31 -3.56
N ASP A 396 9.32 -0.78 -3.72
CA ASP A 396 9.40 -1.75 -4.84
C ASP A 396 10.78 -2.43 -5.03
N TYR A 397 11.05 -3.46 -4.23
CA TYR A 397 12.30 -4.27 -4.28
C TYR A 397 12.04 -5.74 -4.59
N ASP A 398 10.88 -6.10 -5.15
CA ASP A 398 10.60 -7.49 -5.52
C ASP A 398 11.54 -8.00 -6.63
N TRP A 399 12.11 -7.09 -7.42
CA TRP A 399 13.17 -7.32 -8.42
C TRP A 399 14.60 -7.04 -7.92
N ALA A 400 14.84 -7.19 -6.62
CA ALA A 400 16.18 -7.08 -6.02
C ALA A 400 16.78 -8.45 -5.66
N TYR A 401 18.05 -8.45 -5.23
CA TYR A 401 18.77 -9.60 -4.66
C TYR A 401 18.91 -10.82 -5.60
N GLY A 402 19.51 -10.61 -6.78
CA GLY A 402 19.81 -11.72 -7.69
C GLY A 402 18.61 -12.18 -8.50
N VAL A 403 18.14 -11.32 -9.41
CA VAL A 403 17.19 -11.67 -10.46
C VAL A 403 17.92 -11.87 -11.78
N GLU A 404 17.53 -12.90 -12.54
CA GLU A 404 18.16 -13.25 -13.82
C GLU A 404 17.78 -12.23 -14.91
N ARG A 405 18.49 -11.08 -14.90
CA ARG A 405 18.33 -10.00 -15.85
C ARG A 405 19.66 -9.29 -16.05
N ILE A 406 19.92 -8.88 -17.29
CA ILE A 406 21.07 -8.05 -17.67
C ILE A 406 20.52 -6.72 -18.18
N GLN A 407 21.00 -5.61 -17.62
CA GLN A 407 20.70 -4.26 -18.10
C GLN A 407 22.00 -3.48 -18.17
N GLU A 408 22.30 -2.91 -19.34
CA GLU A 408 23.47 -2.04 -19.54
C GLU A 408 24.80 -2.68 -19.06
N ASP A 409 25.02 -3.96 -19.37
CA ASP A 409 26.19 -4.76 -18.97
C ASP A 409 26.32 -5.03 -17.46
N ILE A 410 25.31 -4.69 -16.65
CA ILE A 410 25.22 -5.05 -15.23
C ILE A 410 24.61 -6.45 -15.10
N ASP A 411 25.35 -7.34 -14.45
CA ASP A 411 24.87 -8.65 -14.01
C ASP A 411 24.30 -8.53 -12.58
N TYR A 412 22.97 -8.55 -12.48
CA TYR A 412 22.27 -8.49 -11.19
C TYR A 412 22.38 -9.78 -10.38
N MET A 413 22.88 -10.88 -10.97
CA MET A 413 23.21 -12.11 -10.28
C MET A 413 24.62 -12.08 -9.66
N ASP A 414 25.50 -11.19 -10.12
CA ASP A 414 26.83 -11.03 -9.54
C ASP A 414 26.73 -10.31 -8.18
N PRO A 415 27.15 -10.92 -7.07
CA PRO A 415 27.14 -10.25 -5.77
C PRO A 415 28.25 -9.21 -5.60
N GLU A 416 29.21 -9.11 -6.54
CA GLU A 416 30.32 -8.16 -6.51
C GLU A 416 30.05 -6.91 -7.37
N GLY A 417 30.88 -5.88 -7.23
CA GLY A 417 30.78 -4.64 -8.01
C GLY A 417 29.73 -3.65 -7.51
N PHE A 418 29.55 -2.56 -8.27
CA PHE A 418 28.53 -1.55 -7.98
C PHE A 418 27.49 -1.55 -9.11
N SER A 419 26.19 -1.54 -8.80
CA SER A 419 25.10 -1.41 -9.79
C SER A 419 24.60 0.02 -9.88
N ALA A 420 24.25 0.66 -8.76
CA ALA A 420 23.62 1.99 -8.77
C ALA A 420 24.58 3.10 -9.21
N ARG A 421 25.90 2.86 -9.10
CA ARG A 421 26.94 3.77 -9.60
C ARG A 421 27.17 3.67 -11.10
N GLU A 422 26.92 2.50 -11.68
CA GLU A 422 27.26 2.21 -13.09
C GLU A 422 26.16 2.65 -14.06
N ILE A 423 24.98 2.97 -13.53
CA ILE A 423 23.83 3.58 -14.23
C ILE A 423 23.81 5.08 -13.94
#